data_AF-A0A1F0ITU1-F1
#
_entry.id   AF-A0A1F0ITU1-F1
#
_cell.length_a   1.000
_cell.length_b   1.000
_cell.length_c   1.000
_cell.angle_alpha   90.00
_cell.angle_beta   90.00
_cell.angle_gamma   90.00
#
_symmetry.space_group_name_H-M   'P 1'
#
loop_
_entity.id
_entity.type
_entity.pdbx_description
1 polymer ?
#
loop_
_entity_poly.entity_id
_entity_poly.type
_entity_poly.pdbx_seq_one_letter_code
_entity_poly.pdbx_strand_id
1 'polypeptide(L)'
;MIMKKKINIQEVDFEVYLDNALKSCGYLFPETDEQITIFEKDMDQIPIPECLNSPDFVFKSQRRIIKKNLKVFDNSEGDMNWAIAARDGKDIPSDILEKMKQDKEEAKKRQNGN
;
A
#
# COMPACT_ATOMS: atom_id res chain seq x y z
N MET A 1 -3.41 22.81 8.55
CA MET A 1 -2.83 21.45 8.48
C MET A 1 -3.99 20.47 8.38
N ILE A 2 -4.33 20.01 7.18
CA ILE A 2 -5.47 19.11 6.97
C ILE A 2 -5.00 17.70 7.38
N MET A 3 -5.44 17.25 8.55
CA MET A 3 -5.17 15.90 9.03
C MET A 3 -5.89 14.91 8.10
N LYS A 4 -5.12 14.18 7.28
CA LYS A 4 -5.65 13.03 6.55
C LYS A 4 -6.01 11.96 7.58
N LYS A 5 -7.31 11.85 7.91
CA LYS A 5 -7.82 10.69 8.64
C LYS A 5 -7.49 9.45 7.81
N LYS A 6 -6.61 8.59 8.32
CA LYS A 6 -6.37 7.28 7.74
C LYS A 6 -7.61 6.44 8.01
N ILE A 7 -8.38 6.18 6.95
CA ILE A 7 -9.57 5.33 7.03
C ILE A 7 -9.04 3.90 7.19
N ASN A 8 -9.50 3.20 8.23
CA ASN A 8 -9.14 1.82 8.49
C ASN A 8 -9.94 0.91 7.52
N ILE A 9 -9.31 0.51 6.41
CA ILE A 9 -9.94 -0.25 5.33
C ILE A 9 -10.34 -1.67 5.77
N GLN A 10 -9.89 -2.14 6.95
CA GLN A 10 -10.14 -3.50 7.41
C GLN A 10 -11.53 -3.73 8.05
N GLU A 11 -12.23 -2.67 8.46
CA GLU A 11 -13.54 -2.77 9.14
C GLU A 11 -14.73 -2.36 8.26
N VAL A 12 -14.47 -1.69 7.13
CA VAL A 12 -15.48 -1.22 6.20
C VAL A 12 -15.43 -2.09 4.96
N ASP A 13 -16.59 -2.56 4.50
CA ASP A 13 -16.71 -3.31 3.25
C ASP A 13 -16.07 -2.49 2.11
N PHE A 14 -15.00 -3.04 1.54
CA PHE A 14 -14.16 -2.35 0.57
C PHE A 14 -14.98 -1.90 -0.64
N GLU A 15 -15.95 -2.71 -1.06
CA GLU A 15 -16.83 -2.39 -2.20
C GLU A 15 -17.68 -1.17 -1.90
N VAL A 16 -18.26 -1.09 -0.71
CA VAL A 16 -19.07 0.06 -0.26
C VAL A 16 -18.21 1.32 -0.13
N TYR A 17 -16.99 1.19 0.38
CA TYR A 17 -16.06 2.32 0.46
C TYR A 17 -15.67 2.83 -0.93
N LEU A 18 -15.38 1.92 -1.85
CA LEU A 18 -15.00 2.24 -3.22
C LEU A 18 -16.15 2.93 -3.97
N ASP A 19 -17.36 2.37 -3.88
CA ASP A 19 -18.56 2.94 -4.51
C ASP A 19 -18.84 4.36 -4.01
N ASN A 20 -18.80 4.57 -2.69
CA ASN A 20 -18.99 5.91 -2.09
C ASN A 20 -17.90 6.90 -2.52
N ALA A 21 -16.64 6.45 -2.61
CA ALA A 21 -15.56 7.30 -3.09
C ALA A 21 -15.77 7.71 -4.55
N LEU A 22 -16.15 6.76 -5.42
CA LEU A 22 -16.43 7.02 -6.83
C LEU A 22 -17.62 7.99 -6.99
N LYS A 23 -18.71 7.78 -6.25
CA LYS A 23 -19.86 8.68 -6.18
C LYS A 23 -19.46 10.09 -5.74
N SER A 24 -18.60 10.23 -4.74
CA SER A 24 -18.09 11.54 -4.28
C SER A 24 -17.26 12.28 -5.33
N CYS A 25 -16.62 11.55 -6.24
CA CYS A 25 -15.88 12.09 -7.37
C CYS A 25 -16.76 12.34 -8.61
N GLY A 26 -18.08 12.11 -8.52
CA GLY A 26 -19.02 12.31 -9.62
C GLY A 26 -19.11 11.14 -10.61
N TYR A 27 -18.50 9.99 -10.28
CA TYR A 27 -18.65 8.78 -11.06
C TYR A 27 -19.86 8.01 -10.56
N LEU A 28 -20.87 7.85 -11.41
CA LEU A 28 -22.05 7.04 -11.14
C LEU A 28 -22.14 5.94 -12.19
N PHE A 29 -22.20 4.69 -11.74
CA PHE A 29 -22.35 3.54 -12.62
C PHE A 29 -23.82 3.12 -12.69
N PRO A 30 -24.32 2.68 -13.84
CA PRO A 30 -25.66 2.14 -13.96
C PRO A 30 -25.78 0.84 -13.14
N GLU A 31 -26.83 0.72 -12.34
CA GLU A 31 -27.10 -0.44 -11.47
C GLU A 31 -28.18 -1.37 -12.06
N THR A 32 -29.02 -0.87 -12.96
CA THR A 32 -30.09 -1.64 -13.62
C THR A 32 -29.84 -1.82 -15.12
N ASP A 33 -30.39 -2.89 -15.68
CA ASP A 33 -30.28 -3.19 -17.13
C ASP A 33 -30.81 -2.04 -18.00
N GLU A 34 -31.88 -1.38 -17.56
CA GLU A 34 -32.43 -0.21 -18.25
C GLU A 34 -31.43 0.97 -18.26
N GLN A 35 -30.77 1.22 -17.12
CA GLN A 35 -29.75 2.27 -17.02
C GLN A 35 -28.52 1.94 -17.87
N ILE A 36 -28.10 0.67 -17.91
CA ILE A 36 -27.00 0.20 -18.77
C ILE A 36 -27.33 0.48 -20.23
N THR A 37 -28.54 0.14 -20.67
CA THR A 37 -28.96 0.33 -22.06
C THR A 37 -28.92 1.81 -22.49
N ILE A 38 -29.22 2.73 -21.58
CA ILE A 38 -29.13 4.18 -21.85
C ILE A 38 -27.67 4.62 -21.87
N PHE A 39 -26.89 4.18 -20.88
CA PHE A 39 -25.46 4.49 -20.77
C PHE A 39 -24.67 4.04 -22.01
N GLU A 40 -24.96 2.84 -22.52
CA GLU A 40 -24.32 2.31 -23.74
C GLU A 40 -24.66 3.09 -25.00
N LYS A 41 -25.84 3.73 -25.07
CA LYS A 41 -26.23 4.56 -26.22
C LYS A 41 -25.44 5.86 -26.27
N ASP A 42 -25.12 6.42 -25.11
CA ASP A 42 -24.41 7.69 -24.98
C ASP A 42 -22.88 7.51 -24.97
N MET A 43 -22.40 6.26 -24.94
CA MET A 43 -20.97 5.95 -24.97
C MET A 43 -20.39 6.01 -26.38
N ASP A 44 -19.23 6.67 -26.49
CA ASP A 44 -18.42 6.65 -27.71
C ASP A 44 -17.86 5.24 -27.96
N GLN A 45 -18.06 4.73 -29.17
CA GLN A 45 -17.43 3.48 -29.59
C GLN A 45 -15.94 3.68 -29.80
N ILE A 46 -15.13 3.13 -28.90
CA ILE A 46 -13.67 3.12 -29.05
C ILE A 46 -13.31 1.96 -29.99
N PRO A 47 -12.59 2.21 -31.10
CA PRO A 47 -12.18 1.14 -31.99
C PRO A 47 -11.20 0.20 -31.27
N ILE A 48 -11.35 -1.09 -31.55
CA ILE A 48 -10.45 -2.11 -31.02
C ILE A 48 -9.04 -1.81 -31.53
N PRO A 49 -8.02 -1.72 -30.66
CA PRO A 49 -6.63 -1.56 -31.07
C PRO A 49 -6.23 -2.66 -32.07
N GLU A 50 -5.50 -2.30 -33.13
CA GLU A 50 -5.11 -3.25 -34.19
C GLU A 50 -4.40 -4.49 -33.67
N CYS A 51 -3.66 -4.37 -32.56
CA CYS A 51 -2.96 -5.45 -31.91
C CYS A 51 -3.87 -6.52 -31.27
N LEU A 52 -5.15 -6.21 -31.09
CA LEU A 52 -6.17 -7.11 -30.54
C LEU A 52 -7.12 -7.65 -31.63
N ASN A 53 -6.97 -7.22 -32.88
CA ASN A 53 -7.79 -7.73 -34.00
C ASN A 53 -7.48 -9.17 -34.38
N SER A 54 -6.28 -9.67 -34.05
CA SER A 54 -5.92 -11.07 -34.24
C SER A 54 -5.49 -11.69 -32.92
N PRO A 55 -5.71 -13.01 -32.72
CA PRO A 55 -5.24 -13.72 -31.54
C PRO A 55 -3.70 -13.83 -31.46
N ASP A 56 -2.97 -13.24 -32.41
CA ASP A 56 -1.52 -13.30 -32.48
C ASP A 56 -0.83 -12.76 -31.23
N PHE A 57 -1.45 -11.86 -30.46
CA PHE A 57 -0.87 -11.32 -29.22
C PHE A 57 -0.55 -12.42 -28.19
N VAL A 58 -1.28 -13.54 -28.22
CA VAL A 58 -1.02 -14.71 -27.35
C VAL A 58 0.31 -15.37 -27.73
N PHE A 59 0.61 -15.42 -29.02
CA PHE A 59 1.79 -16.09 -29.56
C PHE A 59 2.99 -15.15 -29.72
N LYS A 60 2.75 -13.85 -29.93
CA LYS A 60 3.75 -12.78 -30.03
C LYS A 60 4.17 -12.27 -28.65
N SER A 61 4.22 -13.15 -27.63
CA SER A 61 4.78 -12.79 -26.31
C SER A 61 6.29 -12.52 -26.44
N GLN A 62 6.63 -11.34 -26.95
CA GLN A 62 7.94 -10.77 -26.70
C GLN A 62 8.04 -10.66 -25.19
N ARG A 63 8.87 -11.52 -24.58
CA ARG A 63 9.25 -11.41 -23.18
C ARG A 63 9.68 -9.96 -22.96
N ARG A 64 8.80 -9.14 -22.40
CA ARG A 64 9.16 -7.77 -22.06
C ARG A 64 10.20 -7.90 -20.97
N ILE A 65 11.47 -7.70 -21.32
CA ILE A 65 12.53 -7.57 -20.34
C ILE A 65 12.22 -6.27 -19.61
N ILE A 66 11.48 -6.38 -18.52
CA ILE A 66 11.29 -5.28 -17.58
C ILE A 66 12.69 -5.01 -17.01
N LYS A 67 13.40 -4.04 -17.59
CA LYS A 67 14.62 -3.53 -16.99
C LYS A 67 14.19 -2.90 -15.66
N LYS A 68 14.40 -3.64 -14.57
CA LYS A 68 14.28 -3.10 -13.22
C LYS A 68 15.31 -1.98 -13.14
N ASN A 69 14.88 -0.73 -13.24
CA ASN A 69 15.69 0.39 -12.82
C ASN A 69 15.82 0.27 -11.30
N LEU A 70 16.90 -0.35 -10.85
CA LEU A 70 17.25 -0.39 -9.44
C LEU A 70 17.49 1.07 -9.03
N LYS A 71 16.48 1.71 -8.42
CA LYS A 71 16.70 2.97 -7.71
C LYS A 71 17.51 2.60 -6.47
N VAL A 72 18.83 2.68 -6.58
CA VAL A 72 19.72 2.68 -5.42
C VAL A 72 19.42 3.99 -4.69
N PHE A 73 18.66 3.90 -3.61
CA PHE A 73 18.58 5.00 -2.66
C PHE A 73 19.85 4.93 -1.81
N ASP A 74 20.64 6.01 -1.81
CA ASP A 74 21.78 6.15 -0.91
C ASP A 74 21.26 6.33 0.51
N ASN A 75 21.21 5.22 1.26
CA ASN A 75 20.77 5.18 2.65
C ASN A 75 21.95 5.32 3.64
N SER A 76 23.14 5.75 3.19
CA SER A 76 24.33 5.84 4.05
C SER A 76 24.11 6.72 5.29
N GLU A 77 23.35 7.81 5.16
CA GLU A 77 22.98 8.67 6.29
C GLU A 77 21.96 8.01 7.23
N GLY A 78 21.03 7.20 6.69
CA GLY A 78 20.02 6.50 7.47
C GLY A 78 20.62 5.43 8.38
N ASP A 79 21.58 4.66 7.87
CA ASP A 79 22.26 3.60 8.61
C ASP A 79 23.15 4.16 9.74
N MET A 80 23.82 5.30 9.51
CA MET A 80 24.61 5.99 10.54
C MET A 80 23.73 6.58 11.66
N ASN A 81 22.58 7.15 11.30
CA ASN A 81 21.66 7.75 12.27
C ASN A 81 21.03 6.70 13.21
N TRP A 82 20.78 5.48 12.74
CA TRP A 82 20.25 4.41 13.59
C TRP A 82 21.28 3.90 14.60
N ALA A 83 22.54 3.77 14.18
CA ALA A 83 23.64 3.36 15.07
C ALA A 83 23.93 4.39 16.17
N ILE A 84 23.84 5.69 15.84
CA ILE A 84 24.05 6.78 16.80
C ILE A 84 22.87 6.89 17.78
N ALA A 85 21.63 6.77 17.32
CA ALA A 85 20.45 6.80 18.20
C ALA A 85 20.43 5.66 19.24
N ALA A 86 20.95 4.48 18.87
CA ALA A 86 21.09 3.35 19.80
C ALA A 86 22.22 3.54 20.82
N ARG A 87 23.23 4.36 20.50
CA ARG A 87 24.45 4.50 21.30
C ARG A 87 24.45 5.74 22.19
N ASP A 88 23.95 6.87 21.68
CA ASP A 88 23.92 8.19 22.34
C ASP A 88 22.49 8.73 22.54
N GLY A 89 21.51 7.82 22.69
CA GLY A 89 20.11 8.17 22.99
C GLY A 89 20.00 9.04 24.24
N LYS A 90 19.84 10.34 24.03
CA LYS A 90 19.70 11.40 25.03
C LYS A 90 18.55 11.07 26.00
N ASP A 91 18.86 11.06 27.29
CA ASP A 91 18.00 10.93 28.48
C ASP A 91 16.74 10.07 28.30
N ILE A 92 16.92 8.74 28.42
CA ILE A 92 15.81 7.80 28.61
C ILE A 92 15.05 8.19 29.89
N PRO A 93 13.73 8.46 29.83
CA PRO A 93 12.91 8.72 31.01
C PRO A 93 13.02 7.57 32.02
N SER A 94 13.02 7.88 33.33
CA SER A 94 13.16 6.91 34.42
C SER A 94 12.27 5.67 34.25
N ASP A 95 11.04 5.89 33.80
CA ASP A 95 9.99 4.88 33.68
C ASP A 95 10.34 3.84 32.60
N ILE A 96 10.99 4.28 31.51
CA ILE A 96 11.44 3.40 30.42
C ILE A 96 12.67 2.61 30.87
N LEU A 97 13.55 3.23 31.66
CA LEU A 97 14.76 2.59 32.17
C LEU A 97 14.44 1.47 33.18
N GLU A 98 13.43 1.66 34.02
CA GLU A 98 12.91 0.61 34.91
C GLU A 98 12.31 -0.55 34.14
N LYS A 99 11.51 -0.27 33.11
CA LYS A 99 10.90 -1.30 32.26
C LYS A 99 11.96 -2.13 31.54
N MET A 100 13.01 -1.49 31.01
CA MET A 100 14.13 -2.19 30.38
C MET A 100 14.91 -3.08 31.35
N LYS A 101 15.05 -2.67 32.63
CA LYS A 101 15.67 -3.52 33.66
C LYS A 101 14.81 -4.75 33.95
N GLN A 102 13.49 -4.57 34.07
CA GLN A 102 12.57 -5.69 34.30
C GLN A 102 12.59 -6.69 33.15
N ASP A 103 12.51 -6.22 31.91
CA ASP A 103 12.58 -7.07 30.71
C ASP A 103 13.90 -7.85 30.64
N LYS A 104 15.02 -7.21 31.02
CA LYS A 104 16.34 -7.86 31.09
C LYS A 104 16.40 -8.96 32.15
N GLU A 105 15.79 -8.76 33.31
CA GLU A 105 15.74 -9.79 34.35
C GLU A 105 14.80 -10.94 33.99
N GLU A 106 13.65 -10.66 33.38
CA GLU A 106 12.76 -11.70 32.86
C GLU A 106 13.44 -12.54 31.78
N ALA A 107 14.14 -11.91 30.84
CA ALA A 107 14.87 -12.62 29.79
C ALA A 107 15.96 -13.54 30.36
N LYS A 108 16.69 -13.10 31.39
CA LYS A 108 17.67 -13.94 32.09
C LYS A 108 17.03 -15.10 32.85
N LYS A 109 15.90 -14.86 33.51
CA LYS A 109 15.13 -15.93 34.20
C LYS A 109 14.60 -16.97 33.21
N ARG A 110 14.19 -16.55 32.01
CA ARG A 110 13.78 -17.47 30.93
C ARG A 110 14.94 -18.26 30.33
N GLN A 111 16.16 -17.70 30.29
CA GLN A 111 17.35 -18.43 29.81
C GLN A 111 17.93 -19.41 30.84
N ASN A 112 17.86 -19.10 32.15
CA ASN A 112 18.38 -19.97 33.21
C ASN A 112 17.36 -21.01 33.72
N GLY A 113 16.17 -21.09 33.09
CA GLY A 113 15.09 -22.02 33.45
C GLY A 113 15.02 -23.29 32.58
N ASN A 114 16.05 -23.58 31.78
CA ASN A 114 16.26 -24.84 31.07
C ASN A 114 17.43 -25.61 31.68
#